data_AF-A0A0W0SMC5-F1
#
_entry.id   AF-A0A0W0SMC5-F1
#
_cell.length_a   1.000
_cell.length_b   1.000
_cell.length_c   1.000
_cell.angle_alpha   90.00
_cell.angle_beta   90.00
_cell.angle_gamma   90.00
#
_symmetry.space_group_name_H-M   'P 1'
#
loop_
_entity.id
_entity.type
_entity.pdbx_description
1 polymer ?
#
loop_
_entity_poly.entity_id
_entity_poly.type
_entity_poly.pdbx_seq_one_letter_code
_entity_poly.pdbx_strand_id
1 'polypeptide(L)'
;MAPSLSFFSRKVPSKQVSERKGRFLKAKEHGAYQLVVEDYEPILQHYIEKYGLEDIAVVINGTTEFGRKTVSENAEEIQKNIDLFENEDLQYANLVRNYWVLPSATVPAPFYLNKVDDKKTDFSPYYEELYNALKDDFLDERGRLKELSLEQLKRLNQICLRLNCREKLEEYRVKIVEDLNNRKQKICLTKEQSLEEIKRIQKNLGEDESVIYFFTNNVRTGPAHFEFVQIKKNEIIKPIHWFLHSSNIIGKNDLNNIFIPDISDFIKPYIKPQYLQPQVDEVSCGTLGILYLKELLKNNCRQLNDFTLSLPIYKIHNREVSQGNLFFPSPHVLRYSQSSFYNDVILAMVKHDHETTIKFKDANYKIKPLKVILEDSIKLAKADGNMALVAENQRILKNLPAFREKWLMEYKTEIQKRKAMQGEKYNLYLAYSTKRMQALAHHPEGLQKEQANEPDLMTEKATKNVSLIERIKKTLQITEKKTPPRSYLFHPEEAITKVVDNPLYEGDKFQENPFYEPKK
;
A
#
# COMPACT_ATOMS: atom_id res chain seq x y z
N MET A 1 24.78 12.24 46.24
CA MET A 1 25.39 11.28 45.31
C MET A 1 24.83 9.90 45.66
N ALA A 2 23.93 9.37 44.83
CA ALA A 2 23.30 8.06 45.05
C ALA A 2 23.92 7.04 44.07
N PRO A 3 24.13 5.77 44.46
CA PRO A 3 24.83 4.81 43.61
C PRO A 3 23.93 4.29 42.49
N SER A 4 24.51 4.19 41.29
CA SER A 4 23.92 3.56 40.10
C SER A 4 23.87 2.05 40.27
N LEU A 5 22.68 1.51 40.55
CA LEU A 5 22.44 0.06 40.49
C LEU A 5 22.45 -0.39 39.02
N SER A 6 23.52 -1.09 38.64
CA SER A 6 23.63 -1.81 37.36
C SER A 6 22.70 -3.03 37.38
N PHE A 7 21.46 -2.84 36.94
CA PHE A 7 20.50 -3.93 36.79
C PHE A 7 20.82 -4.74 35.51
N PHE A 8 21.36 -5.96 35.74
CA PHE A 8 21.46 -7.11 34.82
C PHE A 8 22.35 -7.00 33.58
N SER A 9 23.64 -7.34 33.78
CA SER A 9 24.50 -7.92 32.74
C SER A 9 24.18 -9.41 32.58
N ARG A 10 23.07 -9.75 31.91
CA ARG A 10 22.95 -11.06 31.26
C ARG A 10 23.51 -10.90 29.86
N LYS A 11 24.69 -11.48 29.60
CA LYS A 11 25.19 -11.69 28.24
C LYS A 11 24.15 -12.52 27.49
N VAL A 12 23.34 -11.87 26.66
CA VAL A 12 22.50 -12.57 25.68
C VAL A 12 23.46 -13.27 24.71
N PRO A 13 23.39 -14.60 24.54
CA PRO A 13 24.26 -15.30 23.61
C PRO A 13 24.12 -14.69 22.21
N SER A 14 25.23 -14.36 21.56
CA SER A 14 25.20 -13.98 20.15
C SER A 14 24.74 -15.22 19.36
N LYS A 15 23.45 -15.27 18.99
CA LYS A 15 22.99 -16.28 18.05
C LYS A 15 23.77 -16.07 16.76
N GLN A 16 24.66 -17.00 16.44
CA GLN A 16 25.35 -17.04 15.15
C GLN A 16 24.31 -16.94 14.04
N VAL A 17 24.61 -16.10 13.04
CA VAL A 17 23.80 -15.97 11.84
C VAL A 17 23.76 -17.34 11.16
N SER A 18 22.57 -17.89 10.92
CA SER A 18 22.42 -19.19 10.25
C SER A 18 23.25 -19.23 8.95
N GLU A 19 23.81 -20.38 8.59
CA GLU A 19 24.65 -20.54 7.38
C GLU A 19 24.01 -19.99 6.10
N ARG A 20 22.68 -20.14 5.95
CA ARG A 20 21.93 -19.59 4.80
C ARG A 20 21.98 -18.06 4.75
N LYS A 21 21.69 -17.40 5.88
CA LYS A 21 21.84 -15.95 6.02
C LYS A 21 23.29 -15.51 5.83
N GLY A 22 24.25 -16.27 6.37
CA GLY A 22 25.68 -16.01 6.17
C GLY A 22 26.08 -16.08 4.69
N ARG A 23 25.57 -17.06 3.94
CA ARG A 23 25.76 -17.15 2.48
C ARG A 23 25.11 -15.98 1.75
N PHE A 24 23.88 -15.61 2.14
CA PHE A 24 23.20 -14.45 1.55
C PHE A 24 23.99 -13.17 1.75
N LEU A 25 24.48 -12.89 2.97
CA LEU A 25 25.28 -11.70 3.28
C LEU A 25 26.62 -11.65 2.54
N LYS A 26 27.16 -12.80 2.12
CA LYS A 26 28.40 -12.90 1.34
C LYS A 26 28.19 -12.80 -0.18
N ALA A 27 26.94 -12.78 -0.64
CA ALA A 27 26.66 -12.63 -2.07
C ALA A 27 27.04 -11.22 -2.54
N LYS A 28 27.63 -11.12 -3.74
CA LYS A 28 28.06 -9.83 -4.32
C LYS A 28 26.88 -8.90 -4.62
N GLU A 29 25.74 -9.48 -4.95
CA GLU A 29 24.51 -8.75 -5.27
C GLU A 29 23.32 -9.39 -4.58
N HIS A 30 22.41 -8.53 -4.12
CA HIS A 30 21.12 -8.92 -3.58
C HIS A 30 20.09 -8.34 -4.55
N GLY A 31 19.72 -9.11 -5.57
CA GLY A 31 18.83 -8.65 -6.65
C GLY A 31 17.54 -8.01 -6.12
N ALA A 32 16.96 -7.11 -6.90
CA ALA A 32 15.65 -6.54 -6.61
C ALA A 32 14.60 -7.67 -6.76
N TYR A 33 14.10 -8.15 -5.62
CA TYR A 33 13.06 -9.15 -5.58
C TYR A 33 11.73 -8.44 -5.32
N GLN A 34 10.74 -8.64 -6.19
CA GLN A 34 9.39 -8.12 -6.05
C GLN A 34 8.39 -9.26 -5.92
N LEU A 35 7.46 -9.17 -4.97
CA LEU A 35 6.31 -10.08 -4.94
C LEU A 35 5.25 -9.58 -5.92
N VAL A 36 4.64 -10.52 -6.66
CA VAL A 36 3.45 -10.26 -7.46
C VAL A 36 2.19 -10.68 -6.70
N VAL A 37 1.01 -10.25 -7.15
CA VAL A 37 -0.25 -10.52 -6.45
C VAL A 37 -0.48 -12.03 -6.25
N GLU A 38 -0.07 -12.83 -7.23
CA GLU A 38 -0.18 -14.28 -7.25
C GLU A 38 0.68 -14.96 -6.18
N ASP A 39 1.75 -14.31 -5.72
CA ASP A 39 2.61 -14.86 -4.67
C ASP A 39 1.94 -14.81 -3.29
N TYR A 40 0.99 -13.89 -3.09
CA TYR A 40 0.45 -13.61 -1.76
C TYR A 40 -0.33 -14.78 -1.18
N GLU A 41 -1.23 -15.40 -1.94
CA GLU A 41 -2.04 -16.52 -1.46
C GLU A 41 -1.19 -17.71 -0.95
N PRO A 42 -0.23 -18.27 -1.71
CA PRO A 42 0.59 -19.38 -1.23
C PRO A 42 1.49 -18.98 -0.04
N ILE A 43 2.02 -17.75 -0.02
CA ILE A 43 2.83 -17.27 1.11
C ILE A 43 1.99 -17.15 2.39
N LEU A 44 0.78 -16.57 2.28
CA LEU A 44 -0.14 -16.41 3.40
C LEU A 44 -0.59 -17.76 3.93
N GLN A 45 -0.98 -18.68 3.05
CA GLN A 45 -1.36 -20.04 3.42
C GLN A 45 -0.23 -20.75 4.19
N HIS A 46 1.01 -20.66 3.70
CA HIS A 46 2.17 -21.21 4.41
C HIS A 46 2.31 -20.67 5.84
N TYR A 47 2.15 -19.35 6.04
CA TYR A 47 2.27 -18.77 7.37
C TYR A 47 1.07 -19.07 8.27
N ILE A 48 -0.12 -19.20 7.69
CA ILE A 48 -1.31 -19.63 8.42
C ILE A 48 -1.08 -21.03 9.00
N GLU A 49 -0.65 -21.98 8.16
CA GLU A 49 -0.36 -23.36 8.57
C GLU A 49 0.80 -23.42 9.56
N LYS A 50 1.92 -22.74 9.27
CA LYS A 50 3.14 -22.79 10.10
C LYS A 50 2.92 -22.25 11.52
N TYR A 51 2.03 -21.27 11.69
CA TYR A 51 1.80 -20.63 12.98
C TYR A 51 0.45 -21.00 13.63
N GLY A 52 -0.29 -21.96 13.05
CA GLY A 52 -1.59 -22.40 13.58
C GLY A 52 -2.65 -21.29 13.56
N LEU A 53 -2.66 -20.47 12.51
CA LEU A 53 -3.58 -19.33 12.37
C LEU A 53 -4.82 -19.68 11.54
N GLU A 54 -5.20 -20.96 11.50
CA GLU A 54 -6.27 -21.50 10.66
C GLU A 54 -7.64 -20.84 10.92
N ASP A 55 -7.79 -20.25 12.10
CA ASP A 55 -9.01 -19.58 12.53
C ASP A 55 -9.09 -18.10 12.10
N ILE A 56 -8.07 -17.57 11.43
CA ILE A 56 -8.03 -16.18 10.98
C ILE A 56 -8.69 -16.06 9.61
N ALA A 57 -9.75 -15.25 9.54
CA ALA A 57 -10.40 -14.93 8.29
C ALA A 57 -9.55 -13.97 7.45
N VAL A 58 -9.13 -14.43 6.28
CA VAL A 58 -8.39 -13.64 5.29
C VAL A 58 -9.26 -13.35 4.07
N VAL A 59 -9.28 -12.09 3.65
CA VAL A 59 -9.96 -11.61 2.45
C VAL A 59 -8.98 -10.83 1.60
N ILE A 60 -8.85 -11.19 0.32
CA ILE A 60 -8.18 -10.36 -0.68
C ILE A 60 -9.26 -9.53 -1.39
N ASN A 61 -9.03 -8.25 -1.61
CA ASN A 61 -10.01 -7.35 -2.25
C ASN A 61 -10.56 -7.97 -3.55
N GLY A 62 -11.87 -7.84 -3.76
CA GLY A 62 -12.51 -8.42 -4.94
C GLY A 62 -12.83 -9.91 -4.82
N THR A 63 -12.42 -10.60 -3.74
CA THR A 63 -12.75 -12.02 -3.53
C THR A 63 -14.06 -12.26 -2.79
N THR A 64 -14.66 -11.24 -2.16
CA THR A 64 -16.02 -11.36 -1.63
C THR A 64 -17.04 -11.38 -2.77
N GLU A 65 -18.30 -11.67 -2.49
CA GLU A 65 -19.33 -11.63 -3.53
C GLU A 65 -19.58 -10.24 -4.09
N PHE A 66 -19.65 -9.24 -3.20
CA PHE A 66 -19.70 -7.83 -3.61
C PHE A 66 -18.49 -7.50 -4.50
N GLY A 67 -17.29 -7.86 -4.04
CA GLY A 67 -16.06 -7.63 -4.78
C GLY A 67 -16.06 -8.30 -6.16
N ARG A 68 -16.43 -9.57 -6.25
CA ARG A 68 -16.48 -10.30 -7.53
C ARG A 68 -17.46 -9.67 -8.51
N LYS A 69 -18.62 -9.23 -8.03
CA LYS A 69 -19.62 -8.53 -8.86
C LYS A 69 -19.05 -7.22 -9.40
N THR A 70 -18.48 -6.39 -8.53
CA THR A 70 -17.90 -5.11 -8.93
C THR A 70 -16.70 -5.27 -9.87
N VAL A 71 -15.85 -6.27 -9.67
CA VAL A 71 -14.76 -6.58 -10.62
C VAL A 71 -15.32 -6.99 -11.99
N SER A 72 -16.43 -7.74 -12.04
CA SER A 72 -17.11 -8.07 -13.30
C SER A 72 -17.66 -6.82 -13.99
N GLU A 73 -18.33 -5.93 -13.25
CA GLU A 73 -18.84 -4.66 -13.75
C GLU A 73 -17.71 -3.77 -14.31
N ASN A 74 -16.59 -3.67 -13.58
CA ASN A 74 -15.40 -2.94 -14.02
C ASN A 74 -14.80 -3.54 -15.31
N ALA A 75 -14.80 -4.87 -15.44
CA ALA A 75 -14.31 -5.56 -16.64
C ALA A 75 -15.25 -5.37 -17.85
N GLU A 76 -16.56 -5.29 -17.63
CA GLU A 76 -17.56 -4.95 -18.66
C GLU A 76 -17.40 -3.50 -19.13
N GLU A 77 -17.08 -2.57 -18.24
CA GLU A 77 -16.78 -1.18 -18.62
C GLU A 77 -15.54 -1.09 -19.52
N ILE A 78 -14.48 -1.84 -19.18
CA ILE A 78 -13.31 -1.93 -20.07
C ILE A 78 -13.67 -2.59 -21.39
N GLN A 79 -14.50 -3.63 -21.39
CA GLN A 79 -14.96 -4.26 -22.64
C GLN A 79 -15.70 -3.26 -23.53
N LYS A 80 -16.60 -2.44 -22.98
CA LYS A 80 -17.26 -1.37 -23.74
C LYS A 80 -16.26 -0.42 -24.38
N ASN A 81 -15.17 -0.09 -23.69
CA ASN A 81 -14.11 0.75 -24.26
C ASN A 81 -13.37 0.03 -25.40
N ILE A 82 -13.08 -1.27 -25.25
CA ILE A 82 -12.50 -2.10 -26.32
C ILE A 82 -13.43 -2.11 -27.53
N ASP A 83 -14.72 -2.40 -27.32
CA ASP A 83 -15.74 -2.45 -28.38
C ASP A 83 -15.83 -1.13 -29.16
N LEU A 84 -15.62 0.02 -28.48
CA LEU A 84 -15.58 1.34 -29.13
C LEU A 84 -14.40 1.48 -30.10
N PHE A 85 -13.24 0.93 -29.77
CA PHE A 85 -12.04 0.97 -30.62
C PHE A 85 -11.99 -0.16 -31.65
N GLU A 86 -12.81 -1.20 -31.50
CA GLU A 86 -12.97 -2.29 -32.48
C GLU A 86 -14.15 -2.08 -33.43
N ASN A 87 -15.02 -1.10 -33.15
CA ASN A 87 -16.14 -0.76 -34.04
C ASN A 87 -15.63 -0.12 -35.34
N GLU A 88 -15.62 -0.88 -36.42
CA GLU A 88 -15.13 -0.44 -37.75
C GLU A 88 -15.78 0.87 -38.24
N ASP A 89 -17.05 1.12 -37.90
CA ASP A 89 -17.77 2.34 -38.30
C ASP A 89 -17.29 3.60 -37.57
N LEU A 90 -16.63 3.46 -36.42
CA LEU A 90 -16.36 4.57 -35.48
C LEU A 90 -14.95 4.57 -34.87
N GLN A 91 -14.12 3.56 -35.11
CA GLN A 91 -12.87 3.34 -34.37
C GLN A 91 -11.91 4.53 -34.37
N TYR A 92 -11.71 5.19 -35.52
CA TYR A 92 -10.81 6.35 -35.61
C TYR A 92 -11.48 7.62 -35.09
N ALA A 93 -12.79 7.76 -35.28
CA ALA A 93 -13.54 8.85 -34.68
C ALA A 93 -13.52 8.79 -33.15
N ASN A 94 -13.62 7.60 -32.56
CA ASN A 94 -13.49 7.39 -31.12
C ASN A 94 -12.07 7.70 -30.63
N LEU A 95 -11.05 7.33 -31.40
CA LEU A 95 -9.65 7.70 -31.09
C LEU A 95 -9.46 9.21 -31.10
N VAL A 96 -9.89 9.91 -32.15
CA VAL A 96 -9.86 11.38 -32.20
C VAL A 96 -10.65 11.97 -31.04
N ARG A 97 -11.85 11.46 -30.74
CA ARG A 97 -12.69 11.95 -29.65
C ARG A 97 -12.03 11.88 -28.28
N ASN A 98 -11.32 10.79 -28.00
CA ASN A 98 -10.76 10.54 -26.68
C ASN A 98 -9.33 11.08 -26.50
N TYR A 99 -8.58 11.26 -27.60
CA TYR A 99 -7.14 11.56 -27.55
C TYR A 99 -6.72 12.83 -28.31
N TRP A 100 -7.68 13.61 -28.86
CA TRP A 100 -7.38 14.89 -29.49
C TRP A 100 -6.81 15.90 -28.49
N VAL A 101 -5.68 16.51 -28.86
CA VAL A 101 -5.06 17.60 -28.11
C VAL A 101 -5.05 18.85 -28.97
N LEU A 102 -5.37 19.99 -28.36
CA LEU A 102 -5.39 21.28 -29.04
C LEU A 102 -3.98 21.77 -29.40
N PRO A 103 -3.79 22.58 -30.46
CA PRO A 103 -2.46 22.89 -31.00
C PRO A 103 -1.50 23.60 -30.02
N SER A 104 -2.05 24.31 -29.04
CA SER A 104 -1.29 25.05 -28.01
C SER A 104 -1.07 24.25 -26.72
N ALA A 105 -1.55 23.00 -26.65
CA ALA A 105 -1.36 22.14 -25.49
C ALA A 105 -0.45 20.95 -25.82
N THR A 106 0.14 20.40 -24.77
CA THR A 106 0.90 19.16 -24.83
C THR A 106 0.51 18.31 -23.64
N VAL A 107 0.15 17.06 -23.90
CA VAL A 107 -0.21 16.11 -22.84
C VAL A 107 0.86 15.01 -22.78
N PRO A 108 1.62 14.88 -21.67
CA PRO A 108 2.75 13.96 -21.55
C PRO A 108 2.33 12.51 -21.22
N ALA A 109 1.51 11.94 -22.08
CA ALA A 109 0.97 10.58 -21.97
C ALA A 109 0.88 9.92 -23.37
N PRO A 110 0.95 8.58 -23.46
CA PRO A 110 0.96 7.89 -24.74
C PRO A 110 -0.36 8.06 -25.50
N PHE A 111 -0.30 7.88 -26.82
CA PHE A 111 -1.41 7.88 -27.77
C PHE A 111 -2.14 9.21 -28.00
N TYR A 112 -1.81 10.26 -27.25
CA TYR A 112 -2.36 11.58 -27.51
C TYR A 112 -1.94 12.11 -28.88
N LEU A 113 -2.90 12.70 -29.59
CA LEU A 113 -2.73 13.27 -30.92
C LEU A 113 -2.14 14.68 -30.77
N ASN A 114 -0.88 14.75 -30.33
CA ASN A 114 -0.19 16.00 -30.02
C ASN A 114 0.48 16.62 -31.25
N LYS A 115 0.52 17.96 -31.29
CA LYS A 115 1.34 18.73 -32.26
C LYS A 115 2.82 18.75 -31.92
N VAL A 116 3.16 18.56 -30.65
CA VAL A 116 4.54 18.58 -30.17
C VAL A 116 4.88 17.17 -29.72
N ASP A 117 5.93 16.60 -30.30
CA ASP A 117 6.45 15.33 -29.83
C ASP A 117 7.07 15.49 -28.45
N ASP A 118 6.86 14.49 -27.61
CA ASP A 118 7.60 14.32 -26.37
C ASP A 118 8.10 12.89 -26.28
N LYS A 119 8.75 12.51 -25.17
CA LYS A 119 9.29 11.15 -25.00
C LYS A 119 8.21 10.05 -25.03
N LYS A 120 6.92 10.39 -25.03
CA LYS A 120 5.77 9.49 -24.91
C LYS A 120 4.79 9.58 -26.08
N THR A 121 4.88 10.58 -26.95
CA THR A 121 4.06 10.66 -28.18
C THR A 121 4.89 11.06 -29.40
N ASP A 122 4.64 10.39 -30.53
CA ASP A 122 5.30 10.60 -31.82
C ASP A 122 4.30 10.94 -32.94
N PHE A 123 3.21 11.64 -32.59
CA PHE A 123 2.14 11.99 -33.53
C PHE A 123 2.36 13.33 -34.26
N SER A 124 3.32 14.16 -33.83
CA SER A 124 3.55 15.50 -34.39
C SER A 124 3.63 15.55 -35.93
N PRO A 125 4.32 14.62 -36.62
CA PRO A 125 4.45 14.65 -38.08
C PRO A 125 3.09 14.58 -38.82
N TYR A 126 2.07 14.05 -38.15
CA TYR A 126 0.74 13.78 -38.71
C TYR A 126 -0.31 14.80 -38.26
N TYR A 127 0.03 15.65 -37.29
CA TYR A 127 -0.93 16.51 -36.60
C TYR A 127 -1.58 17.54 -37.54
N GLU A 128 -0.79 18.20 -38.39
CA GLU A 128 -1.30 19.25 -39.29
C GLU A 128 -2.29 18.72 -40.33
N GLU A 129 -2.06 17.50 -40.83
CA GLU A 129 -3.00 16.85 -41.75
C GLU A 129 -4.34 16.60 -41.05
N LEU A 130 -4.30 15.99 -39.86
CA LEU A 130 -5.51 15.71 -39.09
C LEU A 130 -6.21 17.01 -38.68
N TYR A 131 -5.49 18.00 -38.15
CA TYR A 131 -6.06 19.30 -37.77
C TYR A 131 -6.82 19.97 -38.91
N ASN A 132 -6.22 20.01 -40.11
CA ASN A 132 -6.86 20.62 -41.28
C ASN A 132 -8.13 19.87 -41.72
N ALA A 133 -8.18 18.55 -41.53
CA ALA A 133 -9.37 17.76 -41.82
C ALA A 133 -10.50 17.97 -40.78
N LEU A 134 -10.17 18.42 -39.57
CA LEU A 134 -11.12 18.59 -38.46
C LEU A 134 -11.64 20.03 -38.29
N LYS A 135 -10.80 21.04 -38.59
CA LYS A 135 -10.96 22.42 -38.11
C LYS A 135 -12.31 23.08 -38.41
N ASP A 136 -12.89 22.83 -39.58
CA ASP A 136 -14.10 23.55 -40.02
C ASP A 136 -15.38 22.90 -39.47
N ASP A 137 -15.44 21.57 -39.53
CA ASP A 137 -16.66 20.81 -39.22
C ASP A 137 -16.71 20.31 -37.77
N PHE A 138 -15.57 19.89 -37.20
CA PHE A 138 -15.53 19.11 -35.96
C PHE A 138 -14.95 19.87 -34.77
N LEU A 139 -14.16 20.91 -35.00
CA LEU A 139 -13.57 21.72 -33.95
C LEU A 139 -14.36 23.01 -33.70
N ASP A 140 -14.42 23.44 -32.43
CA ASP A 140 -14.90 24.76 -32.06
C ASP A 140 -13.86 25.86 -32.36
N GLU A 141 -14.22 27.12 -32.16
CA GLU A 141 -13.34 28.28 -32.39
C GLU A 141 -12.03 28.25 -31.57
N ARG A 142 -11.96 27.40 -30.54
CA ARG A 142 -10.79 27.22 -29.67
C ARG A 142 -9.98 25.97 -30.02
N GLY A 143 -10.34 25.26 -31.10
CA GLY A 143 -9.66 24.04 -31.54
C GLY A 143 -10.01 22.81 -30.70
N ARG A 144 -11.08 22.86 -29.90
CA ARG A 144 -11.58 21.72 -29.12
C ARG A 144 -12.58 20.93 -29.94
N LEU A 145 -12.62 19.61 -29.78
CA LEU A 145 -13.62 18.80 -30.45
C LEU A 145 -15.02 19.13 -29.91
N LYS A 146 -15.96 19.39 -30.82
CA LYS A 146 -17.38 19.62 -30.49
C LYS A 146 -18.02 18.34 -29.94
N GLU A 147 -19.18 18.48 -29.30
CA GLU A 147 -20.07 17.33 -29.14
C GLU A 147 -20.58 16.90 -30.52
N LEU A 148 -20.33 15.65 -30.90
CA LEU A 148 -20.64 15.12 -32.22
C LEU A 148 -21.81 14.14 -32.16
N SER A 149 -22.76 14.29 -33.08
CA SER A 149 -23.81 13.30 -33.31
C SER A 149 -23.22 11.99 -33.88
N LEU A 150 -23.99 10.91 -33.85
CA LEU A 150 -23.57 9.63 -34.43
C LEU A 150 -23.21 9.75 -35.91
N GLU A 151 -23.98 10.52 -36.69
CA GLU A 151 -23.72 10.76 -38.11
C GLU A 151 -22.42 11.54 -38.32
N GLN A 152 -22.16 12.55 -37.47
CA GLN A 152 -20.91 13.29 -37.49
C GLN A 152 -19.71 12.41 -37.13
N LEU A 153 -19.86 11.50 -36.15
CA LEU A 153 -18.81 10.54 -35.81
C LEU A 153 -18.53 9.57 -36.97
N LYS A 154 -19.57 9.07 -37.66
CA LYS A 154 -19.39 8.24 -38.87
C LYS A 154 -18.67 9.01 -39.97
N ARG A 155 -19.05 10.28 -40.20
CA ARG A 155 -18.37 11.15 -41.18
C ARG A 155 -16.90 11.38 -40.80
N LEU A 156 -16.62 11.64 -39.53
CA LEU A 156 -15.26 11.78 -39.01
C LEU A 156 -14.43 10.51 -39.25
N ASN A 157 -14.99 9.33 -38.96
CA ASN A 157 -14.31 8.05 -39.19
C ASN A 157 -13.95 7.86 -40.68
N GLN A 158 -14.89 8.19 -41.58
CA GLN A 158 -14.65 8.14 -43.04
C GLN A 158 -13.58 9.13 -43.51
N ILE A 159 -13.46 10.28 -42.87
CA ILE A 159 -12.37 11.23 -43.14
C ILE A 159 -11.04 10.61 -42.71
N CYS A 160 -10.93 10.15 -41.47
CA CYS A 160 -9.71 9.52 -40.96
C CYS A 160 -9.24 8.33 -41.81
N LEU A 161 -10.16 7.54 -42.36
CA LEU A 161 -9.86 6.42 -43.27
C LEU A 161 -9.14 6.81 -44.56
N ARG A 162 -9.22 8.08 -44.97
CA ARG A 162 -8.67 8.61 -46.23
C ARG A 162 -7.42 9.47 -46.03
N LEU A 163 -7.05 9.78 -44.78
CA LEU A 163 -5.86 10.56 -44.47
C LEU A 163 -4.60 9.70 -44.53
N ASN A 164 -3.46 10.33 -44.80
CA ASN A 164 -2.16 9.65 -44.81
C ASN A 164 -1.75 9.22 -43.40
N CYS A 165 -2.18 9.95 -42.37
CA CYS A 165 -1.97 9.60 -40.97
C CYS A 165 -2.75 8.36 -40.47
N ARG A 166 -3.58 7.72 -41.31
CA ARG A 166 -4.37 6.55 -40.96
C ARG A 166 -3.52 5.43 -40.34
N GLU A 167 -2.37 5.11 -40.92
CA GLU A 167 -1.49 4.04 -40.41
C GLU A 167 -1.06 4.31 -38.98
N LYS A 168 -0.79 5.58 -38.64
CA LYS A 168 -0.42 5.97 -37.28
C LYS A 168 -1.60 5.90 -36.32
N LEU A 169 -2.79 6.32 -36.77
CA LEU A 169 -4.03 6.16 -35.99
C LEU A 169 -4.32 4.68 -35.72
N GLU A 170 -4.09 3.80 -36.68
CA GLU A 170 -4.24 2.35 -36.53
C GLU A 170 -3.23 1.78 -35.54
N GLU A 171 -1.95 2.18 -35.62
CA GLU A 171 -0.93 1.78 -34.66
C GLU A 171 -1.33 2.14 -33.22
N TYR A 172 -1.78 3.38 -33.00
CA TYR A 172 -2.26 3.82 -31.68
C TYR A 172 -3.50 3.06 -31.24
N ARG A 173 -4.47 2.83 -32.14
CA ARG A 173 -5.68 2.06 -31.86
C ARG A 173 -5.36 0.65 -31.37
N VAL A 174 -4.49 -0.07 -32.08
CA VAL A 174 -4.06 -1.43 -31.72
C VAL A 174 -3.41 -1.44 -30.33
N LYS A 175 -2.49 -0.50 -30.07
CA LYS A 175 -1.83 -0.39 -28.75
C LYS A 175 -2.80 -0.04 -27.62
N ILE A 176 -3.76 0.84 -27.87
CA ILE A 176 -4.83 1.16 -26.89
C ILE A 176 -5.65 -0.09 -26.58
N VAL A 177 -6.06 -0.86 -27.60
CA VAL A 177 -6.82 -2.10 -27.42
C VAL A 177 -6.01 -3.15 -26.66
N GLU A 178 -4.72 -3.28 -26.95
CA GLU A 178 -3.79 -4.15 -26.21
C GLU A 178 -3.69 -3.74 -24.73
N ASP A 179 -3.46 -2.45 -24.45
CA ASP A 179 -3.41 -1.89 -23.10
C ASP A 179 -4.73 -2.10 -22.33
N LEU A 180 -5.87 -1.92 -22.99
CA LEU A 180 -7.19 -2.15 -22.40
C LEU A 180 -7.41 -3.64 -22.11
N ASN A 181 -7.05 -4.55 -23.02
CA ASN A 181 -7.13 -5.99 -22.79
C ASN A 181 -6.25 -6.42 -21.60
N ASN A 182 -5.02 -5.91 -21.54
CA ASN A 182 -4.11 -6.12 -20.43
C ASN A 182 -4.70 -5.61 -19.11
N ARG A 183 -5.28 -4.40 -19.11
CA ARG A 183 -5.96 -3.84 -17.94
C ARG A 183 -7.18 -4.66 -17.53
N LYS A 184 -7.99 -5.13 -18.48
CA LYS A 184 -9.17 -5.98 -18.23
C LYS A 184 -8.80 -7.27 -17.51
N GLN A 185 -7.67 -7.88 -17.86
CA GLN A 185 -7.20 -9.11 -17.20
C GLN A 185 -6.69 -8.87 -15.78
N LYS A 186 -6.10 -7.69 -15.54
CA LYS A 186 -5.47 -7.32 -14.27
C LYS A 186 -6.41 -6.55 -13.32
N ILE A 187 -7.60 -6.13 -13.76
CA ILE A 187 -8.45 -5.23 -12.97
C ILE A 187 -8.95 -5.87 -11.66
N CYS A 188 -9.01 -5.06 -10.60
CA CYS A 188 -9.59 -5.44 -9.31
C CYS A 188 -10.51 -4.33 -8.81
N LEU A 189 -10.67 -4.20 -7.49
CA LEU A 189 -11.42 -3.10 -6.88
C LEU A 189 -10.56 -1.84 -6.83
N THR A 190 -11.17 -0.69 -7.18
CA THR A 190 -10.59 0.61 -6.87
C THR A 190 -10.47 0.80 -5.35
N LYS A 191 -9.80 1.87 -4.93
CA LYS A 191 -9.74 2.25 -3.52
C LYS A 191 -11.15 2.43 -2.95
N GLU A 192 -12.01 3.21 -3.59
CA GLU A 192 -13.36 3.52 -3.13
C GLU A 192 -14.21 2.26 -3.00
N GLN A 193 -14.13 1.37 -3.99
CA GLN A 193 -14.81 0.07 -3.98
C GLN A 193 -14.28 -0.83 -2.85
N SER A 194 -12.96 -0.81 -2.59
CA SER A 194 -12.35 -1.54 -1.49
C SER A 194 -12.78 -0.99 -0.12
N LEU A 195 -12.90 0.33 0.02
CA LEU A 195 -13.40 0.94 1.27
C LEU A 195 -14.85 0.54 1.55
N GLU A 196 -15.68 0.45 0.52
CA GLU A 196 -17.05 -0.05 0.64
C GLU A 196 -17.08 -1.53 1.04
N GLU A 197 -16.21 -2.37 0.44
CA GLU A 197 -16.06 -3.78 0.82
C GLU A 197 -15.64 -3.92 2.30
N ILE A 198 -14.66 -3.13 2.75
CA ILE A 198 -14.20 -3.09 4.16
C ILE A 198 -15.36 -2.71 5.10
N LYS A 199 -16.12 -1.66 4.78
CA LYS A 199 -17.28 -1.23 5.60
C LYS A 199 -18.34 -2.32 5.71
N ARG A 200 -18.61 -3.03 4.62
CA ARG A 200 -19.55 -4.17 4.59
C ARG A 200 -19.07 -5.33 5.45
N ILE A 201 -17.77 -5.66 5.37
CA ILE A 201 -17.17 -6.69 6.23
C ILE A 201 -17.34 -6.26 7.69
N GLN A 202 -16.88 -5.06 8.05
CA GLN A 202 -16.91 -4.55 9.42
C GLN A 202 -18.31 -4.58 10.04
N LYS A 203 -19.33 -4.16 9.28
CA LYS A 203 -20.73 -4.16 9.74
C LYS A 203 -21.21 -5.55 10.16
N ASN A 204 -20.76 -6.60 9.46
CA ASN A 204 -21.21 -7.98 9.63
C ASN A 204 -20.34 -8.82 10.59
N LEU A 205 -19.32 -8.22 11.22
CA LEU A 205 -18.54 -8.89 12.26
C LEU A 205 -19.29 -8.89 13.60
N GLY A 206 -19.13 -9.98 14.35
CA GLY A 206 -19.39 -10.04 15.78
C GLY A 206 -18.28 -9.34 16.58
N GLU A 207 -18.50 -9.15 17.88
CA GLU A 207 -17.59 -8.38 18.74
C GLU A 207 -16.18 -9.01 18.84
N ASP A 208 -16.10 -10.33 18.92
CA ASP A 208 -14.82 -11.06 19.06
C ASP A 208 -14.19 -11.48 17.73
N GLU A 209 -14.83 -11.13 16.60
CA GLU A 209 -14.36 -11.54 15.27
C GLU A 209 -13.42 -10.51 14.66
N SER A 210 -12.47 -11.01 13.88
CA SER A 210 -11.58 -10.15 13.10
C SER A 210 -11.29 -10.74 11.72
N VAL A 211 -11.06 -9.84 10.77
CA VAL A 211 -10.73 -10.17 9.38
C VAL A 211 -9.47 -9.44 8.98
N ILE A 212 -8.55 -10.14 8.33
CA ILE A 212 -7.42 -9.54 7.64
C ILE A 212 -7.85 -9.28 6.20
N TYR A 213 -7.88 -8.01 5.81
CA TYR A 213 -8.24 -7.58 4.47
C TYR A 213 -7.00 -7.09 3.73
N PHE A 214 -6.78 -7.60 2.53
CA PHE A 214 -5.69 -7.20 1.65
C PHE A 214 -6.18 -6.31 0.53
N PHE A 215 -5.48 -5.20 0.30
CA PHE A 215 -5.75 -4.27 -0.78
C PHE A 215 -4.57 -4.28 -1.76
N THR A 216 -4.87 -4.59 -3.02
CA THR A 216 -3.88 -4.70 -4.11
C THR A 216 -3.96 -3.55 -5.12
N ASN A 217 -4.52 -2.41 -4.71
CA ASN A 217 -4.61 -1.19 -5.52
C ASN A 217 -5.12 -1.40 -6.97
N ASN A 218 -6.30 -1.99 -7.11
CA ASN A 218 -6.93 -2.26 -8.41
C ASN A 218 -6.18 -3.26 -9.32
N VAL A 219 -5.28 -4.08 -8.77
CA VAL A 219 -4.52 -5.09 -9.52
C VAL A 219 -4.78 -6.48 -8.97
N ARG A 220 -5.16 -7.42 -9.83
CA ARG A 220 -5.46 -8.81 -9.49
C ARG A 220 -4.30 -9.76 -9.79
N THR A 221 -3.44 -9.38 -10.73
CA THR A 221 -2.32 -10.20 -11.23
C THR A 221 -1.12 -9.30 -11.55
N GLY A 222 0.10 -9.81 -11.34
CA GLY A 222 1.35 -9.12 -11.58
C GLY A 222 1.79 -8.18 -10.45
N PRO A 223 2.75 -7.26 -10.72
CA PRO A 223 3.28 -6.32 -9.74
C PRO A 223 2.20 -5.36 -9.24
N ALA A 224 2.04 -5.23 -7.92
CA ALA A 224 1.08 -4.32 -7.33
C ALA A 224 1.59 -3.73 -6.02
N HIS A 225 1.08 -2.53 -5.69
CA HIS A 225 1.14 -2.06 -4.33
C HIS A 225 0.23 -2.92 -3.45
N PHE A 226 0.70 -3.23 -2.23
CA PHE A 226 0.01 -4.13 -1.32
C PHE A 226 -0.10 -3.53 0.07
N GLU A 227 -1.32 -3.55 0.60
CA GLU A 227 -1.63 -3.13 1.96
C GLU A 227 -2.47 -4.20 2.63
N PHE A 228 -2.44 -4.22 3.96
CA PHE A 228 -3.42 -4.97 4.73
C PHE A 228 -3.94 -4.15 5.88
N VAL A 229 -5.18 -4.45 6.26
CA VAL A 229 -5.82 -3.94 7.47
C VAL A 229 -6.41 -5.10 8.25
N GLN A 230 -6.35 -5.02 9.57
CA GLN A 230 -7.14 -5.88 10.44
C GLN A 230 -8.45 -5.15 10.76
N ILE A 231 -9.55 -5.72 10.31
CA ILE A 231 -10.91 -5.21 10.54
C ILE A 231 -11.46 -5.92 11.77
N LYS A 232 -11.89 -5.14 12.76
CA LYS A 232 -12.72 -5.60 13.88
C LYS A 232 -14.01 -4.80 13.91
N LYS A 233 -14.97 -5.21 14.73
CA LYS A 233 -16.28 -4.53 14.85
C LYS A 233 -16.18 -3.02 15.06
N ASN A 234 -15.32 -2.59 16.00
CA ASN A 234 -15.25 -1.20 16.46
C ASN A 234 -13.96 -0.46 16.07
N GLU A 235 -12.98 -1.15 15.50
CA GLU A 235 -11.69 -0.59 15.12
C GLU A 235 -11.13 -1.22 13.85
N ILE A 236 -10.27 -0.48 13.15
CA ILE A 236 -9.49 -0.97 12.02
C ILE A 236 -8.02 -0.68 12.29
N ILE A 237 -7.16 -1.69 12.28
CA ILE A 237 -5.73 -1.51 12.47
C ILE A 237 -5.05 -1.61 11.12
N LYS A 238 -4.38 -0.53 10.70
CA LYS A 238 -3.50 -0.52 9.52
C LYS A 238 -2.06 -0.41 10.02
N PRO A 239 -1.34 -1.53 10.21
CA PRO A 239 -0.10 -1.53 10.97
C PRO A 239 1.12 -1.03 10.18
N ILE A 240 0.97 -0.78 8.88
CA ILE A 240 1.96 -0.12 8.03
C ILE A 240 1.26 1.03 7.31
N HIS A 241 1.87 2.21 7.32
CA HIS A 241 1.46 3.31 6.46
C HIS A 241 2.50 3.49 5.35
N TRP A 242 2.05 3.87 4.16
CA TRP A 242 2.90 4.06 2.98
C TRP A 242 2.87 5.51 2.54
N PHE A 243 3.98 5.98 1.97
CA PHE A 243 4.08 7.30 1.37
C PHE A 243 3.88 7.23 -0.14
N LEU A 244 2.62 7.03 -0.55
CA LEU A 244 2.20 7.05 -1.95
C LEU A 244 1.06 8.07 -2.13
N HIS A 245 0.69 8.35 -3.37
CA HIS A 245 -0.46 9.19 -3.67
C HIS A 245 -1.71 8.66 -2.96
N SER A 246 -2.55 9.55 -2.44
CA SER A 246 -3.70 9.18 -1.60
C SER A 246 -4.70 8.25 -2.30
N SER A 247 -4.76 8.29 -3.63
CA SER A 247 -5.57 7.36 -4.44
C SER A 247 -5.11 5.91 -4.37
N ASN A 248 -3.84 5.68 -4.03
CA ASN A 248 -3.20 4.36 -4.08
C ASN A 248 -3.10 3.69 -2.71
N ILE A 249 -3.53 4.37 -1.64
CA ILE A 249 -3.42 3.88 -0.26
C ILE A 249 -4.69 4.09 0.54
N ILE A 250 -4.92 3.25 1.54
CA ILE A 250 -5.92 3.46 2.59
C ILE A 250 -5.35 4.43 3.64
N GLY A 251 -5.71 5.69 3.54
CA GLY A 251 -5.32 6.77 4.43
C GLY A 251 -6.14 6.88 5.72
N LYS A 252 -5.67 7.73 6.64
CA LYS A 252 -6.27 7.99 7.95
C LYS A 252 -7.72 8.51 7.91
N ASN A 253 -8.13 9.12 6.80
CA ASN A 253 -9.44 9.75 6.65
C ASN A 253 -10.43 8.86 5.88
N ASP A 254 -10.02 7.70 5.40
CA ASP A 254 -10.86 6.86 4.54
C ASP A 254 -11.86 6.00 5.33
N LEU A 255 -11.53 5.69 6.58
CA LEU A 255 -12.29 4.81 7.45
C LEU A 255 -12.36 5.38 8.86
N ASN A 256 -13.52 5.24 9.49
CA ASN A 256 -13.71 5.60 10.89
C ASN A 256 -12.93 4.64 11.79
N ASN A 257 -12.41 5.14 12.92
CA ASN A 257 -11.67 4.34 13.90
C ASN A 257 -10.48 3.55 13.31
N ILE A 258 -9.82 4.12 12.30
CA ILE A 258 -8.59 3.54 11.75
C ILE A 258 -7.37 3.95 12.58
N PHE A 259 -6.61 2.98 13.07
CA PHE A 259 -5.37 3.15 13.81
C PHE A 259 -4.17 2.94 12.87
N ILE A 260 -3.32 3.97 12.74
CA ILE A 260 -2.17 3.95 11.84
C ILE A 260 -0.86 4.31 12.58
N PRO A 261 0.31 3.85 12.11
CA PRO A 261 1.61 4.12 12.75
C PRO A 261 2.22 5.48 12.39
N ASP A 262 1.40 6.49 12.07
CA ASP A 262 1.88 7.83 11.75
C ASP A 262 2.22 8.61 13.02
N ILE A 263 3.52 8.91 13.17
CA ILE A 263 4.08 9.61 14.33
C ILE A 263 4.40 11.08 14.05
N SER A 264 3.99 11.63 12.91
CA SER A 264 4.39 12.96 12.44
C SER A 264 4.03 14.09 13.40
N ASP A 265 2.91 13.97 14.11
CA ASP A 265 2.45 14.98 15.06
C ASP A 265 3.29 15.04 16.35
N PHE A 266 4.19 14.08 16.57
CA PHE A 266 4.96 13.92 17.81
C PHE A 266 6.43 14.28 17.65
N ILE A 267 6.80 14.89 16.52
CA ILE A 267 8.18 15.17 16.13
C ILE A 267 8.31 16.62 15.65
N LYS A 268 9.31 17.35 16.15
CA LYS A 268 9.56 18.75 15.77
C LYS A 268 11.07 19.03 15.54
N PRO A 269 11.47 19.76 14.50
CA PRO A 269 10.64 20.25 13.40
C PRO A 269 10.10 19.08 12.57
N TYR A 270 9.08 19.37 11.76
CA TYR A 270 8.54 18.38 10.83
C TYR A 270 9.63 17.88 9.88
N ILE A 271 9.61 16.59 9.59
CA ILE A 271 10.51 15.93 8.63
C ILE A 271 9.66 15.19 7.61
N LYS A 272 10.22 14.98 6.40
CA LYS A 272 9.50 14.30 5.32
C LYS A 272 8.92 12.95 5.77
N PRO A 273 7.67 12.59 5.40
CA PRO A 273 6.96 11.42 5.93
C PRO A 273 7.69 10.10 5.74
N GLN A 274 8.51 9.98 4.69
CA GLN A 274 9.34 8.81 4.45
C GLN A 274 10.19 8.42 5.66
N TYR A 275 10.63 9.36 6.50
CA TYR A 275 11.46 9.07 7.69
C TYR A 275 10.65 8.74 8.94
N LEU A 276 9.32 8.89 8.87
CA LEU A 276 8.39 8.79 9.99
C LEU A 276 7.56 7.52 9.97
N GLN A 277 7.91 6.59 9.09
CA GLN A 277 7.22 5.34 8.85
C GLN A 277 8.27 4.25 8.59
N PRO A 278 7.92 2.95 8.73
CA PRO A 278 8.81 1.88 8.33
C PRO A 278 9.14 2.00 6.82
N GLN A 279 10.40 2.31 6.50
CA GLN A 279 10.84 2.39 5.10
C GLN A 279 11.06 0.99 4.50
N VAL A 280 10.73 0.86 3.22
CA VAL A 280 11.05 -0.27 2.34
C VAL A 280 11.78 0.25 1.10
N ASP A 281 12.45 -0.65 0.38
CA ASP A 281 12.85 -0.37 -1.00
C ASP A 281 11.64 -0.33 -1.95
N GLU A 282 11.84 0.08 -3.20
CA GLU A 282 10.77 0.33 -4.19
C GLU A 282 9.87 -0.89 -4.46
N VAL A 283 10.34 -2.10 -4.18
CA VAL A 283 9.68 -3.36 -4.61
C VAL A 283 9.27 -4.27 -3.46
N SER A 284 9.74 -4.04 -2.23
CA SER A 284 9.50 -4.93 -1.08
C SER A 284 8.31 -4.52 -0.19
N CYS A 285 7.41 -3.66 -0.68
CA CYS A 285 6.25 -3.23 0.10
C CYS A 285 5.35 -4.41 0.50
N GLY A 286 5.05 -5.32 -0.43
CA GLY A 286 4.29 -6.55 -0.16
C GLY A 286 4.95 -7.46 0.87
N THR A 287 6.27 -7.66 0.77
CA THR A 287 7.04 -8.45 1.74
C THR A 287 6.91 -7.88 3.14
N LEU A 288 7.09 -6.57 3.31
CA LEU A 288 6.95 -5.94 4.62
C LEU A 288 5.54 -6.13 5.18
N GLY A 289 4.52 -5.96 4.34
CA GLY A 289 3.11 -6.25 4.65
C GLY A 289 2.93 -7.63 5.27
N ILE A 290 3.34 -8.67 4.54
CA ILE A 290 3.22 -10.06 5.00
C ILE A 290 4.06 -10.30 6.26
N LEU A 291 5.26 -9.74 6.37
CA LEU A 291 6.11 -9.90 7.55
C LEU A 291 5.50 -9.28 8.81
N TYR A 292 4.88 -8.10 8.68
CA TYR A 292 4.15 -7.47 9.78
C TYR A 292 3.00 -8.35 10.20
N LEU A 293 2.16 -8.75 9.24
CA LEU A 293 1.03 -9.63 9.51
C LEU A 293 1.46 -10.91 10.24
N LYS A 294 2.47 -11.59 9.71
CA LYS A 294 3.05 -12.80 10.28
C LYS A 294 3.53 -12.59 11.72
N GLU A 295 4.26 -11.50 11.98
CA GLU A 295 4.72 -11.21 13.34
C GLU A 295 3.59 -10.82 14.29
N LEU A 296 2.58 -10.10 13.80
CA LEU A 296 1.45 -9.66 14.60
C LEU A 296 0.54 -10.82 15.02
N LEU A 297 0.36 -11.81 14.14
CA LEU A 297 -0.58 -12.91 14.36
C LEU A 297 0.04 -14.17 14.97
N LYS A 298 1.35 -14.43 14.78
CA LYS A 298 1.99 -15.62 15.36
C LYS A 298 1.79 -15.72 16.88
N ASN A 299 1.82 -16.95 17.40
CA ASN A 299 1.69 -17.25 18.82
C ASN A 299 0.40 -16.64 19.43
N ASN A 300 -0.75 -16.92 18.82
CA ASN A 300 -2.06 -16.43 19.28
C ASN A 300 -2.12 -14.90 19.41
N CYS A 301 -1.66 -14.19 18.38
CA CYS A 301 -1.65 -12.72 18.34
C CYS A 301 -0.89 -12.05 19.50
N ARG A 302 0.05 -12.76 20.14
CA ARG A 302 0.78 -12.24 21.31
C ARG A 302 1.42 -10.88 21.04
N GLN A 303 1.90 -10.63 19.81
CA GLN A 303 2.51 -9.36 19.48
C GLN A 303 1.53 -8.20 19.44
N LEU A 304 0.34 -8.41 18.89
CA LEU A 304 -0.74 -7.42 18.96
C LEU A 304 -1.13 -7.15 20.42
N ASN A 305 -1.29 -8.21 21.21
CA ASN A 305 -1.84 -8.09 22.57
C ASN A 305 -0.84 -7.51 23.60
N ASP A 306 0.44 -7.90 23.52
CA ASP A 306 1.43 -7.55 24.55
C ASP A 306 2.39 -6.43 24.15
N PHE A 307 2.59 -6.20 22.84
CA PHE A 307 3.71 -5.40 22.33
C PHE A 307 3.30 -4.26 21.39
N THR A 308 2.00 -4.09 21.12
CA THR A 308 1.48 -2.91 20.40
C THR A 308 0.58 -2.09 21.30
N LEU A 309 0.31 -0.84 20.91
CA LEU A 309 -0.72 -0.01 21.54
C LEU A 309 -1.61 0.60 20.45
N SER A 310 -2.92 0.42 20.57
CA SER A 310 -3.92 1.16 19.82
C SER A 310 -4.55 2.18 20.76
N LEU A 311 -4.38 3.47 20.49
CA LEU A 311 -4.76 4.55 21.41
C LEU A 311 -5.59 5.62 20.69
N PRO A 312 -6.85 5.88 21.10
CA PRO A 312 -7.53 7.11 20.72
C PRO A 312 -6.94 8.28 21.53
N ILE A 313 -6.58 9.35 20.83
CA ILE A 313 -5.86 10.47 21.43
C ILE A 313 -6.39 11.81 20.94
N TYR A 314 -6.32 12.82 21.80
CA TYR A 314 -6.32 14.21 21.36
C TYR A 314 -4.89 14.65 21.07
N LYS A 315 -4.72 15.41 19.99
CA LYS A 315 -3.43 15.94 19.55
C LYS A 315 -3.58 17.38 19.09
N ILE A 316 -2.47 18.11 19.14
CA ILE A 316 -2.40 19.48 18.66
C ILE A 316 -1.59 19.49 17.37
N HIS A 317 -2.23 19.86 16.27
CA HIS A 317 -1.60 20.05 14.97
C HIS A 317 -1.85 21.49 14.53
N ASN A 318 -0.81 22.26 14.19
CA ASN A 318 -0.93 23.66 13.78
C ASN A 318 -1.80 24.55 14.71
N ARG A 319 -1.69 24.32 16.03
CA ARG A 319 -2.47 25.00 17.09
C ARG A 319 -3.96 24.61 17.15
N GLU A 320 -4.40 23.67 16.32
CA GLU A 320 -5.73 23.09 16.36
C GLU A 320 -5.73 21.79 17.15
N VAL A 321 -6.73 21.64 18.02
CA VAL A 321 -6.97 20.39 18.76
C VAL A 321 -7.80 19.48 17.87
N SER A 322 -7.32 18.26 17.65
CA SER A 322 -8.04 17.24 16.89
C SER A 322 -7.96 15.89 17.59
N GLN A 323 -8.99 15.07 17.42
CA GLN A 323 -8.95 13.67 17.82
C GLN A 323 -8.30 12.84 16.70
N GLY A 324 -7.56 11.80 17.08
CA GLY A 324 -6.97 10.85 16.15
C GLY A 324 -6.69 9.51 16.82
N ASN A 325 -6.25 8.54 16.03
CA ASN A 325 -5.99 7.17 16.49
C ASN A 325 -4.55 6.79 16.15
N LEU A 326 -3.78 6.42 17.16
CA LEU A 326 -2.38 6.04 17.04
C LEU A 326 -2.22 4.53 17.19
N PHE A 327 -1.55 3.90 16.22
CA PHE A 327 -1.05 2.54 16.35
C PHE A 327 0.45 2.53 16.64
N PHE A 328 0.84 2.13 17.84
CA PHE A 328 2.24 2.00 18.22
C PHE A 328 2.77 0.58 17.91
N PRO A 329 3.86 0.44 17.14
CA PRO A 329 4.28 -0.85 16.60
C PRO A 329 4.99 -1.76 17.63
N SER A 330 4.98 -3.06 17.34
CA SER A 330 5.74 -4.09 18.08
C SER A 330 7.24 -3.98 17.76
N PRO A 331 8.15 -4.27 18.71
CA PRO A 331 9.58 -4.22 18.42
C PRO A 331 10.01 -5.28 17.39
N HIS A 332 9.24 -6.37 17.24
CA HIS A 332 9.50 -7.45 16.29
C HIS A 332 9.50 -6.99 14.84
N VAL A 333 8.62 -6.04 14.51
CA VAL A 333 8.46 -5.58 13.14
C VAL A 333 9.49 -4.52 12.75
N LEU A 334 10.14 -3.87 13.73
CA LEU A 334 11.16 -2.85 13.51
C LEU A 334 12.48 -3.39 12.94
N ARG A 335 12.73 -4.70 13.04
CA ARG A 335 13.92 -5.32 12.44
C ARG A 335 13.89 -5.28 10.90
N TYR A 336 12.71 -5.09 10.31
CA TYR A 336 12.50 -5.03 8.87
C TYR A 336 12.60 -3.61 8.31
N SER A 337 12.47 -2.59 9.15
CA SER A 337 12.57 -1.19 8.72
C SER A 337 13.94 -0.87 8.14
N GLN A 338 13.96 -0.22 6.97
CA GLN A 338 15.17 0.37 6.40
C GLN A 338 15.58 1.66 7.13
N SER A 339 14.64 2.36 7.75
CA SER A 339 14.89 3.62 8.46
C SER A 339 15.38 3.36 9.89
N SER A 340 16.68 3.54 10.14
CA SER A 340 17.23 3.55 11.50
C SER A 340 16.67 4.71 12.33
N PHE A 341 16.49 5.88 11.71
CA PHE A 341 15.92 7.04 12.36
C PHE A 341 14.51 6.77 12.89
N TYR A 342 13.65 6.14 12.08
CA TYR A 342 12.31 5.75 12.53
C TYR A 342 12.40 4.85 13.78
N ASN A 343 13.29 3.85 13.77
CA ASN A 343 13.48 2.96 14.92
C ASN A 343 13.98 3.73 16.16
N ASP A 344 14.88 4.69 15.98
CA ASP A 344 15.40 5.53 17.07
C ASP A 344 14.30 6.42 17.66
N VAL A 345 13.42 6.97 16.82
CA VAL A 345 12.26 7.74 17.26
C VAL A 345 11.29 6.86 18.04
N ILE A 346 10.88 5.71 17.51
CA ILE A 346 9.99 4.76 18.18
C ILE A 346 10.57 4.31 19.53
N LEU A 347 11.88 4.00 19.56
CA LEU A 347 12.59 3.68 20.80
C LEU A 347 12.54 4.85 21.80
N ALA A 348 12.81 6.07 21.34
CA ALA A 348 12.77 7.24 22.20
C ALA A 348 11.37 7.50 22.77
N MET A 349 10.32 7.29 21.96
CA MET A 349 8.94 7.44 22.38
C MET A 349 8.55 6.51 23.53
N VAL A 350 9.10 5.28 23.56
CA VAL A 350 8.87 4.32 24.64
C VAL A 350 9.78 4.55 25.82
N LYS A 351 11.07 4.82 25.57
CA LYS A 351 12.13 4.82 26.59
C LYS A 351 12.07 6.02 27.53
N HIS A 352 11.65 7.19 27.04
CA HIS A 352 11.75 8.43 27.79
C HIS A 352 10.41 8.82 28.44
N ASP A 353 10.49 9.58 29.54
CA ASP A 353 9.34 10.15 30.23
C ASP A 353 9.10 11.63 29.88
N HIS A 354 10.09 12.27 29.28
CA HIS A 354 10.08 13.69 28.91
C HIS A 354 10.56 13.84 27.47
N GLU A 355 10.19 14.97 26.85
CA GLU A 355 10.67 15.31 25.51
C GLU A 355 12.18 15.12 25.41
N THR A 356 12.62 14.48 24.34
CA THR A 356 14.03 14.17 24.10
C THR A 356 14.42 14.58 22.70
N THR A 357 15.71 14.83 22.49
CA THR A 357 16.22 15.28 21.19
C THR A 357 17.04 14.17 20.56
N ILE A 358 16.71 13.82 19.31
CA ILE A 358 17.51 12.94 18.47
C ILE A 358 18.17 13.78 17.38
N LYS A 359 19.49 13.63 17.23
CA LYS A 359 20.22 14.22 16.09
C LYS A 359 20.09 13.30 14.89
N PHE A 360 19.67 13.84 13.75
CA PHE A 360 19.64 13.11 12.48
C PHE A 360 20.06 14.02 11.35
N LYS A 361 21.09 13.60 10.61
CA LYS A 361 21.83 14.48 9.70
C LYS A 361 22.29 15.74 10.46
N ASP A 362 22.10 16.92 9.89
CA ASP A 362 22.52 18.20 10.46
C ASP A 362 21.42 18.90 11.28
N ALA A 363 20.37 18.17 11.67
CA ALA A 363 19.24 18.71 12.42
C ALA A 363 18.96 17.95 13.73
N ASN A 364 18.38 18.67 14.69
CA ASN A 364 17.92 18.16 15.97
C ASN A 364 16.39 18.03 15.96
N TYR A 365 15.89 16.84 16.27
CA TYR A 365 14.46 16.54 16.30
C TYR A 365 14.02 16.27 17.74
N LYS A 366 13.11 17.11 18.25
CA LYS A 366 12.41 16.88 19.52
C LYS A 366 11.34 15.83 19.32
N ILE A 367 11.40 14.78 20.12
CA ILE A 367 10.50 13.63 20.09
C ILE A 367 9.66 13.67 21.36
N LYS A 368 8.33 13.56 21.18
CA LYS A 368 7.37 13.50 22.26
C LYS A 368 7.14 12.04 22.70
N PRO A 369 7.44 11.65 23.95
CA PRO A 369 7.25 10.27 24.39
C PRO A 369 5.79 9.91 24.65
N LEU A 370 5.51 8.59 24.65
CA LEU A 370 4.16 8.04 24.89
C LEU A 370 3.53 8.56 26.18
N LYS A 371 4.34 8.71 27.24
CA LYS A 371 3.88 9.27 28.52
C LYS A 371 3.31 10.68 28.33
N VAL A 372 4.07 11.56 27.67
CA VAL A 372 3.68 12.96 27.43
C VAL A 372 2.50 13.03 26.47
N ILE A 373 2.45 12.16 25.46
CA ILE A 373 1.30 12.04 24.54
C ILE A 373 0.02 11.71 25.32
N LEU A 374 0.06 10.71 26.19
CA LEU A 374 -1.08 10.31 27.01
C LEU A 374 -1.49 11.41 28.00
N GLU A 375 -0.53 12.03 28.69
CA GLU A 375 -0.80 13.12 29.63
C GLU A 375 -1.48 14.32 28.96
N ASP A 376 -1.02 14.72 27.78
CA ASP A 376 -1.62 15.83 27.05
C ASP A 376 -2.97 15.46 26.45
N SER A 377 -3.12 14.23 25.93
CA SER A 377 -4.41 13.71 25.48
C SER A 377 -5.44 13.72 26.62
N ILE A 378 -5.07 13.29 27.84
CA ILE A 378 -5.94 13.34 29.03
C ILE A 378 -6.36 14.78 29.36
N LYS A 379 -5.43 15.75 29.31
CA LYS A 379 -5.75 17.16 29.60
C LYS A 379 -6.74 17.72 28.58
N LEU A 380 -6.49 17.47 27.29
CA LEU A 380 -7.34 17.94 26.20
C LEU A 380 -8.73 17.29 26.24
N ALA A 381 -8.79 15.98 26.47
CA ALA A 381 -10.04 15.24 26.59
C ALA A 381 -10.88 15.70 27.79
N LYS A 382 -10.25 16.05 28.92
CA LYS A 382 -10.94 16.66 30.07
C LYS A 382 -11.54 18.01 29.72
N ALA A 383 -10.80 18.85 29.00
CA ALA A 383 -11.28 20.16 28.57
C ALA A 383 -12.47 20.05 27.58
N ASP A 384 -12.49 19.00 26.77
CA ASP A 384 -13.56 18.68 25.81
C ASP A 384 -14.73 17.89 26.43
N GLY A 385 -14.67 17.53 27.72
CA GLY A 385 -15.70 16.75 28.40
C GLY A 385 -15.74 15.25 28.03
N ASN A 386 -14.76 14.73 27.28
CA ASN A 386 -14.69 13.34 26.85
C ASN A 386 -14.13 12.42 27.96
N MET A 387 -14.95 12.16 28.99
CA MET A 387 -14.54 11.40 30.16
C MET A 387 -14.25 9.92 29.89
N ALA A 388 -14.82 9.34 28.83
CA ALA A 388 -14.54 7.96 28.42
C ALA A 388 -13.07 7.82 27.96
N LEU A 389 -12.62 8.72 27.08
CA LEU A 389 -11.23 8.73 26.61
C LEU A 389 -10.24 9.11 27.71
N VAL A 390 -10.65 9.95 28.67
CA VAL A 390 -9.86 10.23 29.88
C VAL A 390 -9.61 8.95 30.68
N ALA A 391 -10.65 8.18 30.98
CA ALA A 391 -10.54 6.94 31.75
C ALA A 391 -9.67 5.90 31.03
N GLU A 392 -9.85 5.77 29.71
CA GLU A 392 -9.03 4.88 28.88
C GLU A 392 -7.55 5.28 28.89
N ASN A 393 -7.23 6.54 28.59
CA ASN A 393 -5.85 7.01 28.55
C ASN A 393 -5.19 6.99 29.94
N GLN A 394 -5.94 7.21 31.03
CA GLN A 394 -5.44 7.05 32.40
C GLN A 394 -5.09 5.60 32.72
N ARG A 395 -5.93 4.63 32.30
CA ARG A 395 -5.65 3.20 32.45
C ARG A 395 -4.36 2.81 31.72
N ILE A 396 -4.18 3.31 30.50
CA ILE A 396 -3.00 3.03 29.68
C ILE A 396 -1.76 3.67 30.30
N LEU A 397 -1.85 4.93 30.73
CA LEU A 397 -0.77 5.65 31.40
C LEU A 397 -0.31 4.91 32.68
N LYS A 398 -1.26 4.37 33.47
CA LYS A 398 -0.95 3.54 34.65
C LYS A 398 -0.19 2.26 34.30
N ASN A 399 -0.51 1.64 33.17
CA ASN A 399 0.11 0.40 32.71
C ASN A 399 1.37 0.61 31.85
N LEU A 400 1.66 1.86 31.46
CA LEU A 400 2.78 2.21 30.58
C LEU A 400 4.14 1.73 31.11
N PRO A 401 4.47 1.77 32.42
CA PRO A 401 5.74 1.24 32.92
C PRO A 401 5.94 -0.25 32.63
N ALA A 402 4.90 -1.08 32.83
CA ALA A 402 4.96 -2.52 32.57
C ALA A 402 5.05 -2.82 31.07
N PHE A 403 4.30 -2.08 30.24
CA PHE A 403 4.41 -2.16 28.79
C PHE A 403 5.82 -1.80 28.32
N ARG A 404 6.36 -0.67 28.79
CA ARG A 404 7.70 -0.18 28.47
C ARG A 404 8.77 -1.22 28.79
N GLU A 405 8.72 -1.82 29.98
CA GLU A 405 9.71 -2.82 30.39
C GLU A 405 9.71 -4.03 29.44
N LYS A 406 8.53 -4.61 29.19
CA LYS A 406 8.36 -5.73 28.25
C LYS A 406 8.84 -5.36 26.85
N TRP A 407 8.39 -4.22 26.33
CA TRP A 407 8.72 -3.75 24.98
C TRP A 407 10.23 -3.52 24.81
N LEU A 408 10.88 -2.87 25.77
CA LEU A 408 12.32 -2.59 25.72
C LEU A 408 13.18 -3.86 25.83
N MET A 409 12.75 -4.85 26.62
CA MET A 409 13.44 -6.14 26.67
C MET A 409 13.41 -6.83 25.31
N GLU A 410 12.25 -6.87 24.66
CA GLU A 410 12.11 -7.52 23.37
C GLU A 410 12.83 -6.73 22.26
N TYR A 411 12.78 -5.40 22.29
CA TYR A 411 13.53 -4.55 21.36
C TYR A 411 15.03 -4.84 21.36
N LYS A 412 15.63 -5.12 22.53
CA LYS A 412 17.04 -5.52 22.61
C LYS A 412 17.34 -6.80 21.84
N THR A 413 16.40 -7.74 21.79
CA THR A 413 16.54 -8.99 21.02
C THR A 413 16.42 -8.71 19.52
N GLU A 414 15.39 -7.95 19.14
CA GLU A 414 15.03 -7.71 17.74
C GLU A 414 16.04 -6.81 17.02
N ILE A 415 16.62 -5.82 17.73
CA ILE A 415 17.66 -4.97 17.16
C ILE A 415 18.95 -5.73 16.89
N GLN A 416 19.27 -6.78 17.66
CA GLN A 416 20.42 -7.64 17.38
C GLN A 416 20.21 -8.47 16.11
N LYS A 417 18.99 -8.98 15.90
CA LYS A 417 18.62 -9.65 14.64
C LYS A 417 18.75 -8.69 13.45
N ARG A 418 18.34 -7.43 13.61
CA ARG A 418 18.53 -6.39 12.58
C ARG A 418 20.01 -6.15 12.30
N LYS A 419 20.83 -5.91 13.34
CA LYS A 419 22.27 -5.67 13.22
C LYS A 419 23.00 -6.84 12.54
N ALA A 420 22.58 -8.06 12.83
CA ALA A 420 23.14 -9.27 12.23
C ALA A 420 22.84 -9.40 10.71
N MET A 421 21.89 -8.63 10.19
CA MET A 421 21.55 -8.55 8.76
C MET A 421 21.90 -7.18 8.16
N GLN A 422 22.70 -6.36 8.85
CA GLN A 422 23.14 -5.07 8.34
C GLN A 422 24.19 -5.29 7.25
N GLY A 423 23.88 -4.92 6.01
CA GLY A 423 24.85 -4.83 4.93
C GLY A 423 25.60 -3.49 4.96
N GLU A 424 26.51 -3.29 4.01
CA GLU A 424 27.34 -2.08 3.91
C GLU A 424 26.50 -0.80 3.79
N LYS A 425 25.46 -0.82 2.95
CA LYS A 425 24.63 0.36 2.65
C LYS A 425 23.24 0.31 3.28
N TYR A 426 22.63 -0.88 3.40
CA TYR A 426 21.23 -1.03 3.81
C TYR A 426 21.00 -2.30 4.63
N ASN A 427 19.86 -2.37 5.30
CA ASN A 427 19.46 -3.53 6.10
C ASN A 427 18.96 -4.65 5.16
N LEU A 428 19.67 -5.77 5.11
CA LEU A 428 19.40 -6.88 4.19
C LEU A 428 18.31 -7.84 4.65
N TYR A 429 17.71 -7.59 5.81
CA TYR A 429 16.68 -8.46 6.37
C TYR A 429 15.46 -8.57 5.46
N LEU A 430 15.01 -7.45 4.90
CA LEU A 430 13.82 -7.40 4.04
C LEU A 430 14.09 -8.15 2.72
N ALA A 431 15.19 -7.83 2.03
CA ALA A 431 15.60 -8.50 0.80
C ALA A 431 15.75 -10.02 0.97
N TYR A 432 16.40 -10.46 2.06
CA TYR A 432 16.51 -11.89 2.39
C TYR A 432 15.13 -12.53 2.59
N SER A 433 14.22 -11.83 3.26
CA SER A 433 12.86 -12.31 3.50
C SER A 433 12.04 -12.39 2.21
N THR A 434 12.17 -11.40 1.31
CA THR A 434 11.53 -11.42 0.00
C THR A 434 11.99 -12.62 -0.82
N LYS A 435 13.31 -12.85 -0.91
CA LYS A 435 13.87 -14.01 -1.63
C LYS A 435 13.33 -15.34 -1.10
N ARG A 436 13.18 -15.48 0.23
CA ARG A 436 12.59 -16.67 0.83
C ARG A 436 11.11 -16.81 0.50
N MET A 437 10.36 -15.72 0.50
CA MET A 437 8.94 -15.70 0.17
C MET A 437 8.68 -16.07 -1.30
N GLN A 438 9.48 -15.57 -2.24
CA GLN A 438 9.39 -16.01 -3.64
C GLN A 438 9.69 -17.51 -3.78
N ALA A 439 10.68 -18.03 -3.06
CA ALA A 439 10.94 -19.47 -3.03
C ALA A 439 9.75 -20.26 -2.47
N LEU A 440 9.03 -19.73 -1.46
CA LEU A 440 7.78 -20.32 -0.95
C LEU A 440 6.69 -20.33 -2.02
N ALA A 441 6.51 -19.22 -2.75
CA ALA A 441 5.47 -19.09 -3.77
C ALA A 441 5.71 -20.01 -4.98
N HIS A 442 6.96 -20.14 -5.44
CA HIS A 442 7.27 -20.87 -6.68
C HIS A 442 7.78 -22.30 -6.49
N HIS A 443 8.32 -22.64 -5.31
CA HIS A 443 8.93 -23.95 -5.04
C HIS A 443 8.67 -24.45 -3.60
N PRO A 444 7.39 -24.72 -3.23
CA PRO A 444 7.01 -25.10 -1.87
C PRO A 444 7.69 -26.38 -1.36
N GLU A 445 8.02 -27.33 -2.26
CA GLU A 445 8.69 -28.61 -1.94
C GLU A 445 10.15 -28.43 -1.44
N GLY A 446 10.84 -27.38 -1.88
CA GLY A 446 12.23 -27.10 -1.50
C GLY A 446 12.40 -26.65 -0.03
N LEU A 447 11.31 -26.28 0.63
CA LEU A 447 11.29 -25.71 1.97
C LEU A 447 10.70 -26.66 3.03
N GLN A 448 10.10 -27.79 2.65
CA GLN A 448 9.70 -28.84 3.61
C GLN A 448 10.90 -29.41 4.39
N LYS A 449 12.12 -29.34 3.83
CA LYS A 449 13.37 -29.65 4.56
C LYS A 449 13.74 -28.61 5.64
N GLU A 450 13.08 -27.45 5.72
CA GLU A 450 13.31 -26.45 6.76
C GLU A 450 12.59 -26.75 8.09
N GLN A 451 11.49 -27.51 8.07
CA GLN A 451 10.75 -27.87 9.29
C GLN A 451 11.57 -28.76 10.25
N ALA A 452 12.55 -29.51 9.74
CA ALA A 452 13.37 -30.42 10.53
C ALA A 452 14.38 -29.74 11.49
N ASN A 453 14.55 -28.41 11.45
CA ASN A 453 15.60 -27.68 12.18
C ASN A 453 15.12 -26.54 13.10
N GLU A 454 13.81 -26.31 13.25
CA GLU A 454 13.28 -25.40 14.28
C GLU A 454 12.55 -26.25 15.35
N PRO A 455 12.73 -25.97 16.66
CA PRO A 455 12.07 -26.76 17.70
C PRO A 455 10.55 -26.65 17.56
N ASP A 456 9.88 -27.80 17.64
CA ASP A 456 8.42 -27.93 17.58
C ASP A 456 7.76 -26.92 18.53
N LEU A 457 7.04 -25.95 17.94
CA LEU A 457 6.01 -25.23 18.66
C LEU A 457 4.85 -26.20 18.83
N MET A 458 4.72 -26.77 20.03
CA MET A 458 3.52 -27.47 20.46
C MET A 458 2.36 -26.47 20.45
N THR A 459 1.63 -26.39 19.34
CA THR A 459 0.36 -25.68 19.24
C THR A 459 -0.77 -26.64 19.59
N GLU A 460 -1.54 -26.29 20.62
CA GLU A 460 -2.87 -26.87 20.82
C GLU A 460 -3.72 -26.54 19.59
N LYS A 461 -4.25 -27.58 18.94
CA LYS A 461 -5.16 -27.42 17.79
C LYS A 461 -6.42 -26.70 18.26
N ALA A 462 -6.55 -25.43 17.89
CA ALA A 462 -7.79 -24.69 18.04
C ALA A 462 -8.86 -25.22 17.06
N THR A 463 -10.09 -25.20 17.52
CA THR A 463 -11.28 -25.73 16.83
C THR A 463 -11.69 -24.86 15.65
N LYS A 464 -11.50 -25.42 14.44
CA LYS A 464 -12.02 -25.00 13.11
C LYS A 464 -13.03 -23.83 13.07
N ASN A 465 -12.56 -22.64 12.70
CA ASN A 465 -13.37 -21.49 12.25
C ASN A 465 -13.67 -21.46 10.73
N VAL A 466 -14.02 -22.61 10.14
CA VAL A 466 -14.49 -22.66 8.74
C VAL A 466 -15.78 -21.83 8.55
N SER A 467 -16.54 -21.59 9.62
CA SER A 467 -17.83 -20.88 9.58
C SER A 467 -17.71 -19.38 9.28
N LEU A 468 -16.68 -18.68 9.78
CA LEU A 468 -16.56 -17.22 9.62
C LEU A 468 -16.18 -16.81 8.19
N ILE A 469 -15.17 -17.48 7.61
CA ILE A 469 -14.76 -17.24 6.22
C ILE A 469 -15.92 -17.55 5.27
N GLU A 470 -16.59 -18.69 5.47
CA GLU A 470 -17.76 -19.04 4.66
C GLU A 470 -18.88 -18.04 4.84
N ARG A 471 -19.14 -17.56 6.06
CA ARG A 471 -20.14 -16.54 6.33
C ARG A 471 -19.77 -15.21 5.66
N ILE A 472 -18.54 -14.74 5.75
CA ILE A 472 -18.10 -13.52 5.03
C ILE A 472 -18.21 -13.71 3.51
N LYS A 473 -17.87 -14.90 3.00
CA LYS A 473 -18.00 -15.24 1.58
C LYS A 473 -19.46 -15.43 1.11
N LYS A 474 -20.39 -15.83 2.00
CA LYS A 474 -21.80 -16.16 1.72
C LYS A 474 -22.82 -15.08 2.13
N THR A 475 -22.53 -14.25 3.13
CA THR A 475 -23.44 -13.22 3.69
C THR A 475 -23.60 -12.02 2.75
N LEU A 476 -23.07 -12.10 1.53
CA LEU A 476 -23.19 -11.07 0.50
C LEU A 476 -23.96 -11.55 -0.75
N GLN A 477 -24.84 -12.56 -0.58
CA GLN A 477 -25.60 -13.23 -1.64
C GLN A 477 -26.48 -12.34 -2.52
N ILE A 478 -26.23 -12.40 -3.83
CA ILE A 478 -27.21 -12.75 -4.88
C ILE A 478 -26.61 -13.81 -5.83
N THR A 479 -27.06 -15.05 -5.59
CA THR A 479 -27.20 -16.26 -6.45
C THR A 479 -26.46 -16.41 -7.81
N GLU A 480 -25.54 -17.40 -7.78
CA GLU A 480 -25.29 -18.55 -8.69
C GLU A 480 -24.57 -18.46 -10.07
N LYS A 481 -23.33 -18.98 -10.05
CA LYS A 481 -22.68 -20.05 -10.86
C LYS A 481 -22.39 -19.88 -12.38
N LYS A 482 -21.08 -19.94 -12.75
CA LYS A 482 -20.37 -21.16 -13.24
C LYS A 482 -18.86 -20.93 -13.44
N THR A 483 -18.11 -22.04 -13.47
CA THR A 483 -16.64 -22.25 -13.39
C THR A 483 -15.79 -21.75 -14.58
N PRO A 484 -14.49 -21.44 -14.39
CA PRO A 484 -13.58 -20.94 -15.43
C PRO A 484 -12.74 -22.04 -16.11
N PRO A 485 -12.18 -21.83 -17.31
CA PRO A 485 -11.12 -22.67 -17.85
C PRO A 485 -9.71 -22.16 -17.49
N ARG A 486 -8.77 -23.10 -17.49
CA ARG A 486 -7.31 -22.97 -17.27
C ARG A 486 -6.60 -22.54 -18.57
N SER A 487 -5.57 -21.68 -18.49
CA SER A 487 -4.14 -22.01 -18.70
C SER A 487 -3.26 -20.84 -19.21
N TYR A 488 -2.09 -20.74 -18.56
CA TYR A 488 -0.77 -20.14 -18.82
C TYR A 488 -0.37 -19.59 -20.22
N LEU A 489 0.31 -18.44 -20.26
CA LEU A 489 1.78 -18.28 -20.35
C LEU A 489 2.17 -16.78 -20.39
N PHE A 490 3.23 -16.42 -19.66
CA PHE A 490 3.78 -15.07 -19.45
C PHE A 490 4.82 -14.68 -20.51
N HIS A 491 5.05 -13.37 -20.68
CA HIS A 491 6.37 -12.81 -20.99
C HIS A 491 6.68 -11.57 -20.10
N PRO A 492 7.96 -11.32 -19.73
CA PRO A 492 8.34 -10.52 -18.55
C PRO A 492 8.65 -9.02 -18.80
N GLU A 493 8.18 -8.40 -19.88
CA GLU A 493 8.61 -7.04 -20.27
C GLU A 493 7.64 -5.91 -19.87
N GLU A 494 6.47 -6.22 -19.29
CA GLU A 494 5.45 -5.23 -18.95
C GLU A 494 5.44 -4.77 -17.48
N ALA A 495 6.43 -5.16 -16.68
CA ALA A 495 6.64 -4.49 -15.40
C ALA A 495 7.00 -3.03 -15.72
N ILE A 496 6.22 -2.08 -15.21
CA ILE A 496 6.53 -0.65 -15.22
C ILE A 496 7.92 -0.47 -14.59
N THR A 497 8.95 -0.47 -15.43
CA THR A 497 10.38 -0.47 -15.09
C THR A 497 10.98 0.93 -15.18
N LYS A 498 10.14 1.96 -15.25
CA LYS A 498 10.62 3.35 -15.21
C LYS A 498 10.36 3.94 -13.83
N VAL A 499 11.47 4.20 -13.14
CA VAL A 499 11.60 5.26 -12.13
C VAL A 499 10.94 6.50 -12.72
N VAL A 500 9.76 6.85 -12.22
CA VAL A 500 9.22 8.17 -12.46
C VAL A 500 9.87 9.05 -11.40
N ASP A 501 10.82 9.86 -11.86
CA ASP A 501 11.22 11.06 -11.14
C ASP A 501 9.96 11.76 -10.64
N ASN A 502 9.85 11.78 -9.32
CA ASN A 502 8.89 12.55 -8.55
C ASN A 502 8.84 14.00 -9.06
N PRO A 503 7.76 14.47 -9.69
CA PRO A 503 7.63 15.87 -10.05
C PRO A 503 6.97 16.62 -8.89
N LEU A 504 7.60 16.57 -7.72
CA LEU A 504 7.55 17.65 -6.75
C LEU A 504 8.98 17.82 -6.25
N TYR A 505 9.60 18.90 -6.74
CA TYR A 505 10.92 19.46 -6.46
C TYR A 505 12.07 19.07 -7.40
N GLU A 506 12.10 19.71 -8.58
CA GLU A 506 13.32 20.43 -8.98
C GLU A 506 13.19 21.89 -8.51
N GLY A 507 14.20 22.39 -7.80
CA GLY A 507 14.58 23.80 -7.69
C GLY A 507 13.53 24.84 -7.28
N ASP A 508 13.61 25.29 -6.01
CA ASP A 508 13.35 26.65 -5.51
C ASP A 508 12.37 27.56 -6.27
N LYS A 509 11.08 27.24 -6.22
CA LYS A 509 9.95 28.13 -5.85
C LYS A 509 8.64 27.50 -6.32
N PHE A 510 7.74 27.17 -5.39
CA PHE A 510 6.31 27.15 -5.68
C PHE A 510 5.50 27.38 -4.41
N GLN A 511 4.63 28.37 -4.45
CA GLN A 511 3.39 28.44 -3.67
C GLN A 511 2.21 28.48 -4.65
N GLU A 512 1.25 27.60 -4.35
CA GLU A 512 -0.21 27.58 -4.56
C GLU A 512 -0.87 27.85 -5.93
N ASN A 513 -1.59 26.81 -6.36
CA ASN A 513 -2.80 26.85 -7.19
C ASN A 513 -4.00 27.29 -6.31
N PRO A 514 -4.85 28.25 -6.72
CA PRO A 514 -6.24 27.82 -7.04
C PRO A 514 -7.04 28.66 -8.06
N PHE A 515 -6.48 29.65 -8.77
CA PHE A 515 -7.21 30.40 -9.80
C PHE A 515 -6.30 30.79 -10.96
N TYR A 516 -6.31 29.99 -12.01
CA TYR A 516 -5.72 30.38 -13.29
C TYR A 516 -6.62 31.42 -13.95
N GLU A 517 -6.19 32.67 -13.99
CA GLU A 517 -6.30 33.46 -15.21
C GLU A 517 -4.90 33.89 -15.67
N PRO A 518 -4.63 33.81 -16.98
CA PRO A 518 -3.29 33.97 -17.53
C PRO A 518 -2.94 35.45 -17.67
N LYS A 519 -1.66 35.81 -17.57
CA LYS A 519 -1.18 37.08 -18.12
C LYS A 519 0.08 36.90 -18.96
N LYS A 520 -0.13 37.29 -20.23
CA LYS A 520 0.75 37.80 -21.30
C LYS A 520 2.25 37.55 -21.17
#